data_AF-A0A6C0DI38-F1
#
_entry.id   AF-A0A6C0DI38-F1
#
_cell.length_a   1.000
_cell.length_b   1.000
_cell.length_c   1.000
_cell.angle_alpha   90.00
_cell.angle_beta   90.00
_cell.angle_gamma   90.00
#
_symmetry.space_group_name_H-M   'P 1'
#
loop_
_entity.id
_entity.type
_entity.pdbx_description
1 polymer ?
#
loop_
_entity_poly.entity_id
_entity_poly.type
_entity_poly.pdbx_seq_one_letter_code
_entity_poly.pdbx_strand_id
1 'polypeptide(L)' 'MFHLSKFIHTENGKKLMSILLGIGLASLFRTVCKDKNCIIFHAVPLDKIKDKIYKYDNKCYKYTTQSTKCDSNKKIVGF' A
#
# COMPACT_ATOMS: atom_id res chain seq x y z
N MET A 1 6.58 -18.38 38.35
CA MET A 1 6.25 -19.48 37.41
C MET A 1 4.87 -19.20 36.82
N PHE A 2 4.77 -18.78 35.56
CA PHE A 2 3.46 -18.46 34.95
C PHE A 2 2.62 -19.74 34.81
N HIS A 3 1.49 -19.83 35.51
CA HIS A 3 0.57 -20.98 35.44
C HIS A 3 -0.29 -20.96 34.16
N LEU A 4 0.35 -20.97 32.99
CA LEU A 4 -0.34 -21.01 31.69
C LEU A 4 -1.20 -22.27 31.56
N SER A 5 -0.77 -23.38 32.14
CA SER A 5 -1.45 -24.66 32.07
C SER A 5 -2.87 -24.58 32.63
N LYS A 6 -3.13 -23.82 33.70
CA LYS A 6 -4.48 -23.72 34.28
C LYS A 6 -5.41 -22.85 33.44
N PHE A 7 -4.86 -21.83 32.77
CA PHE A 7 -5.60 -20.92 31.90
C PHE A 7 -6.06 -21.62 30.61
N ILE A 8 -5.18 -22.41 29.97
CA ILE A 8 -5.48 -23.12 28.71
C ILE A 8 -6.57 -24.20 28.89
N HIS A 9 -6.70 -24.78 30.09
CA HIS A 9 -7.69 -25.84 30.35
C HIS A 9 -9.09 -25.30 30.66
N THR A 10 -9.26 -24.00 30.90
CA THR A 10 -10.57 -23.39 31.17
C THR A 10 -11.28 -23.02 29.86
N GLU A 11 -12.60 -23.19 29.75
CA GLU A 11 -13.37 -22.84 28.54
C GLU A 11 -13.08 -21.40 28.04
N ASN A 12 -13.09 -20.44 28.96
CA ASN A 12 -12.84 -19.04 28.63
C ASN A 12 -11.39 -18.80 28.17
N GLY A 13 -10.43 -19.55 28.71
CA GLY A 13 -9.02 -19.45 28.31
C GLY A 13 -8.75 -20.08 26.95
N LYS A 14 -9.46 -21.15 26.58
CA LYS A 14 -9.42 -21.69 25.20
C LYS A 14 -9.91 -20.66 24.19
N LYS A 15 -11.04 -19.99 24.46
CA LYS A 15 -11.58 -18.93 23.59
C LYS A 15 -10.59 -17.77 23.42
N LEU A 16 -10.02 -17.28 24.51
CA LEU A 16 -9.02 -16.20 24.46
C LEU A 16 -7.75 -16.63 23.70
N MET A 17 -7.28 -17.86 23.87
CA MET A 17 -6.13 -18.35 23.11
C MET A 17 -6.39 -18.49 21.62
N SER A 18 -7.57 -18.97 21.22
CA SER A 18 -7.95 -19.03 19.80
C SER A 18 -7.97 -17.63 19.15
N ILE A 19 -8.46 -16.62 19.87
CA ILE A 19 -8.46 -15.23 19.39
C ILE A 19 -7.03 -14.68 19.28
N LEU A 20 -6.20 -14.88 20.30
CA LEU A 20 -4.80 -14.41 20.30
C LEU A 20 -3.98 -15.07 19.19
N LEU A 21 -4.16 -16.37 18.97
CA LEU A 21 -3.50 -17.11 17.90
C LEU A 21 -3.98 -16.65 16.52
N GLY A 22 -5.28 -16.38 16.36
CA GLY A 22 -5.83 -15.84 15.11
C GLY A 22 -5.27 -14.46 14.77
N ILE A 23 -5.20 -13.55 15.76
CA ILE A 23 -4.63 -12.21 15.58
C ILE A 23 -3.12 -12.29 15.33
N GLY A 24 -2.41 -13.15 16.08
CA GLY A 24 -0.98 -13.39 15.90
C GLY A 24 -0.66 -13.90 14.50
N LEU A 25 -1.40 -14.90 14.02
CA LEU A 25 -1.24 -15.43 12.67
C LEU A 25 -1.57 -14.38 11.60
N ALA A 26 -2.66 -13.62 11.76
CA ALA A 26 -3.03 -12.55 10.83
C ALA A 26 -1.94 -11.46 10.74
N SER A 27 -1.24 -11.17 11.84
CA SER A 27 -0.15 -10.20 11.85
C SER A 27 1.07 -10.64 11.04
N LEU A 28 1.34 -11.95 10.94
CA LEU A 28 2.45 -12.49 10.14
C LEU A 28 2.23 -12.32 8.64
N PHE A 29 0.96 -12.39 8.21
CA PHE A 29 0.58 -12.21 6.80
C PHE A 29 0.32 -10.76 6.40
N ARG A 30 0.33 -9.83 7.36
CA ARG A 30 0.20 -8.41 7.06
C ARG A 30 1.49 -7.93 6.42
N THR A 31 1.46 -7.65 5.12
CA THR A 31 2.59 -7.05 4.40
C THR A 31 3.02 -5.78 5.12
N VAL A 32 4.17 -5.83 5.78
CA VAL A 32 4.77 -4.65 6.39
C VAL A 32 5.34 -3.80 5.27
N CYS A 33 4.66 -2.70 4.99
CA CYS A 33 5.15 -1.66 4.11
C CYS A 33 6.46 -1.10 4.66
N LYS A 34 7.60 -1.64 4.22
CA LYS A 34 8.90 -1.05 4.49
C LYS A 34 9.17 0.02 3.43
N ASP A 35 9.35 1.25 3.90
CA ASP A 35 9.71 2.40 3.08
C ASP A 35 8.72 2.69 1.93
N LYS A 36 9.21 2.76 0.70
CA LYS A 36 8.47 3.16 -0.50
C LYS A 36 7.75 2.01 -1.21
N ASN A 37 7.79 0.80 -0.65
CA ASN A 37 7.23 -0.40 -1.28
C ASN A 37 5.69 -0.45 -1.28
N CYS A 38 5.03 0.46 -0.56
CA CYS A 38 3.57 0.58 -0.56
C CYS A 38 3.04 1.87 -1.20
N ILE A 39 3.90 2.62 -1.88
CA ILE A 39 3.46 3.78 -2.64
C ILE A 39 3.06 3.30 -4.05
N ILE A 40 1.75 3.24 -4.28
CA ILE A 40 1.18 2.98 -5.60
C ILE A 40 1.11 4.32 -6.32
N PHE A 41 1.84 4.44 -7.42
CA PHE A 41 1.83 5.63 -8.27
C PHE A 41 0.80 5.42 -9.39
N HIS A 42 -0.17 6.32 -9.47
CA HIS A 42 -1.15 6.36 -10.56
C HIS A 42 -0.85 7.56 -11.46
N ALA A 43 -0.85 7.34 -12.76
CA ALA A 43 -0.81 8.43 -13.72
C ALA A 43 -2.19 9.12 -13.77
N VAL A 44 -2.18 10.42 -14.02
CA VAL A 44 -3.43 11.16 -14.25
C VAL A 44 -3.97 10.80 -15.65
N PRO A 45 -5.30 10.62 -15.81
CA PRO A 45 -5.91 10.39 -17.11
C PRO A 45 -5.52 11.47 -18.13
N LEU A 46 -5.22 11.06 -19.36
CA LEU A 46 -4.71 11.95 -20.41
C LEU A 46 -5.67 13.11 -20.70
N ASP A 47 -6.98 12.87 -20.66
CA ASP A 47 -8.03 13.88 -20.90
C ASP A 47 -8.02 15.00 -19.85
N LYS A 48 -7.51 14.72 -18.65
CA LYS A 48 -7.42 15.73 -17.59
C LYS A 48 -6.23 16.65 -17.76
N ILE A 49 -5.23 16.26 -18.55
CA ILE A 49 -3.99 17.03 -18.79
C ILE A 49 -4.03 17.72 -20.16
N LYS A 50 -4.63 17.06 -21.16
CA LYS A 50 -4.70 17.57 -22.53
C LYS A 50 -5.34 18.95 -22.56
N ASP A 51 -4.64 19.89 -23.20
CA ASP A 51 -5.06 21.29 -23.40
C ASP A 51 -5.30 22.11 -22.12
N LYS A 52 -4.79 21.67 -20.98
CA LYS A 52 -4.78 22.47 -19.75
C LYS A 52 -3.43 23.15 -19.51
N ILE A 53 -3.50 24.34 -18.91
CA ILE A 53 -2.34 25.12 -18.50
C ILE A 53 -2.30 25.11 -16.97
N TYR A 54 -1.15 24.73 -16.41
CA TYR A 54 -0.94 24.65 -14.97
C TYR A 54 0.02 25.76 -14.54
N LYS A 55 -0.36 26.52 -13.52
CA LYS A 55 0.51 27.53 -12.91
C LYS A 55 1.28 26.92 -11.75
N TYR A 56 2.60 26.92 -11.82
CA TYR A 56 3.49 26.49 -10.75
C TYR A 56 4.69 27.44 -10.67
N ASP A 57 5.05 27.89 -9.46
CA ASP A 57 6.19 28.81 -9.24
C ASP A 57 6.15 30.05 -10.17
N ASN A 58 4.98 30.70 -10.24
CA ASN A 58 4.70 31.83 -11.14
C ASN A 58 4.88 31.59 -12.65
N LYS A 59 5.13 30.35 -13.08
CA LYS A 59 5.27 29.96 -14.49
C LYS A 59 4.09 29.11 -14.93
N CYS A 60 3.72 29.26 -16.21
CA CYS A 60 2.63 28.50 -16.82
C CYS A 60 3.22 27.36 -17.65
N TYR A 61 2.76 26.13 -17.39
CA TYR A 61 3.21 24.92 -18.08
C TYR A 61 2.04 24.28 -18.83
N LYS A 62 2.27 23.95 -20.11
CA LYS A 62 1.38 23.13 -20.92
C LYS A 62 2.06 21.78 -21.15
N TYR A 63 1.38 20.70 -20.79
CA TYR A 63 1.89 19.34 -21.00
C TYR A 63 1.35 18.79 -22.31
N THR A 64 2.23 18.25 -23.15
CA THR A 64 1.89 17.53 -24.37
C THR A 64 2.33 16.08 -24.25
N THR A 65 1.48 15.16 -24.67
CA THR A 65 1.78 13.73 -24.64
C THR A 65 2.50 13.35 -25.93
N GLN A 66 3.59 12.59 -25.82
CA GLN A 66 4.31 12.05 -26.96
C GLN A 66 4.37 10.53 -26.83
N SER A 67 4.01 9.82 -27.90
CA SER A 67 4.18 8.38 -27.97
C SER A 67 5.68 8.05 -28.06
N THR A 68 6.15 7.22 -27.14
CA THR A 68 7.55 6.74 -27.12
C THR A 68 7.58 5.25 -26.86
N LYS A 69 8.71 4.61 -27.15
CA LYS A 69 8.94 3.20 -26.82
C LYS A 69 9.06 3.07 -25.29
N CYS A 70 8.49 1.99 -24.75
CA CYS A 70 8.64 1.68 -23.33
C CYS A 70 10.13 1.49 -23.00
N ASP A 71 10.60 2.23 -21.99
CA ASP A 71 11.97 2.18 -21.50
C ASP A 71 12.02 1.29 -20.27
N SER A 72 12.80 0.20 -20.34
CA SER A 72 12.95 -0.77 -19.25
C SER A 72 13.57 -0.17 -17.99
N ASN A 73 14.26 0.97 -18.09
CA ASN A 73 14.86 1.66 -16.95
C ASN A 73 13.89 2.61 -16.22
N LYS A 74 12.67 2.79 -16.74
CA LYS A 74 11.66 3.68 -16.15
C LYS A 74 10.53 2.88 -15.51
N LYS A 75 10.01 3.38 -14.39
CA LYS A 75 8.83 2.80 -13.75
C LYS A 75 7.58 3.13 -14.56
N ILE A 76 6.99 2.11 -15.18
CA ILE A 76 5.71 2.22 -15.89
C ILE A 76 4.59 2.19 -14.85
N VAL A 77 3.72 3.20 -14.88
CA VAL A 77 2.59 3.36 -13.97
C VAL A 77 1.28 3.27 -14.75
N GLY A 78 0.27 2.63 -14.17
CA GLY A 78 -1.07 2.57 -14.73
C GLY A 78 -1.77 3.93 -14.63
N PHE A 79 -2.70 4.18 -15.56
CA PHE A 79 -3.64 5.30 -15.53
C PHE A 79 -4.83 5.01 -14.62
#